data_AF-A0A966X0T1-F1
#
_entry.id   AF-A0A966X0T1-F1
#
_cell.length_a   1.000
_cell.length_b   1.000
_cell.length_c   1.000
_cell.angle_alpha   90.00
_cell.angle_beta   90.00
_cell.angle_gamma   90.00
#
_symmetry.space_group_name_H-M   'P 1'
#
loop_
_entity.id
_entity.type
_entity.pdbx_description
1 polymer ?
#
loop_
_entity_poly.entity_id
_entity_poly.type
_entity_poly.pdbx_seq_one_letter_code
_entity_poly.pdbx_strand_id
1 'polypeptide(L)'
;MVKIKWCLLVALSSLLLSASAAEDTWKINLKNADIREFISQVSTITGRSFIIDPRVKGDVTVVSSTAMDRDGIYELFLSVLQVHGFAAVPSGDVVRIVQTVLAKQSGNPNDFEEGLESQELVTRVIPVLNAPSEEMVKVLRPLIPQYGQIAALSQPNVLIISDHASNINRLVEIVNRVDVADSLEVSIIDLKEAWVEDIVALLEQLAPEQIGKSAKGPNRVSIVASERTNSLVIKGERYTVARVKQLVSQLDVPANRSGTIKVVRLAHSDATKMAEILNSLVKERKSGESGGMVEVSVQADEAINALVIRADPANMIDIMDIIDSLD
;
A
#
# COMPACT_ATOMS: atom_id res chain seq x y z
N MET A 1 69.37 -42.38 -27.78
CA MET A 1 68.07 -42.33 -27.07
C MET A 1 68.10 -41.09 -26.18
N VAL A 2 67.71 -39.91 -26.69
CA VAL A 2 66.33 -39.38 -26.81
C VAL A 2 65.85 -38.78 -25.47
N LYS A 3 65.53 -37.47 -25.52
CA LYS A 3 64.80 -36.62 -24.54
C LYS A 3 65.58 -36.05 -23.35
N ILE A 4 66.33 -34.97 -23.57
CA ILE A 4 66.50 -33.82 -22.64
C ILE A 4 66.83 -32.62 -23.53
N LYS A 5 65.81 -31.95 -24.08
CA LYS A 5 65.96 -30.66 -24.76
C LYS A 5 64.65 -29.88 -24.91
N TRP A 6 63.62 -30.23 -24.13
CA TRP A 6 62.26 -29.70 -24.33
C TRP A 6 61.55 -29.32 -23.02
N CYS A 7 62.28 -28.71 -22.08
CA CYS A 7 61.66 -28.11 -20.89
C CYS A 7 62.07 -26.65 -20.63
N LEU A 8 62.97 -26.07 -21.43
CA LEU A 8 63.47 -24.71 -21.20
C LEU A 8 62.86 -23.64 -22.13
N LEU A 9 61.88 -24.04 -22.97
CA LEU A 9 61.22 -23.14 -23.93
C LEU A 9 59.72 -22.94 -23.67
N VAL A 10 59.16 -23.57 -22.63
CA VAL A 10 57.73 -23.44 -22.26
C VAL A 10 57.53 -22.59 -21.00
N ALA A 11 58.57 -22.34 -20.21
CA ALA A 11 58.49 -21.47 -19.03
C ALA A 11 58.63 -19.96 -19.34
N LEU A 12 58.82 -19.59 -20.61
CA LEU A 12 59.00 -18.20 -21.05
C LEU A 12 57.84 -17.70 -21.94
N SER A 13 56.65 -18.30 -21.80
CA SER A 13 55.45 -17.93 -22.57
C SER A 13 54.22 -17.65 -21.70
N SER A 14 54.40 -17.48 -20.39
CA SER A 14 53.33 -17.15 -19.44
C SER A 14 53.61 -15.87 -18.65
N LEU A 15 54.27 -14.89 -19.27
CA LEU A 15 54.06 -13.48 -18.91
C LEU A 15 53.06 -12.90 -19.91
N LEU A 16 51.79 -13.30 -19.75
CA LEU A 16 50.71 -12.47 -20.26
C LEU A 16 50.71 -11.21 -19.41
N LEU A 17 51.20 -10.14 -20.02
CA LEU A 17 50.90 -8.74 -19.74
C LEU A 17 49.54 -8.60 -19.04
N SER A 18 49.55 -8.49 -17.72
CA SER A 18 48.60 -7.62 -17.03
C SER A 18 49.16 -6.20 -17.19
N ALA A 19 49.01 -5.64 -18.39
CA ALA A 19 49.03 -4.20 -18.53
C ALA A 19 47.80 -3.70 -17.78
N SER A 20 47.96 -3.40 -16.50
CA SER A 20 47.10 -2.43 -15.83
C SER A 20 47.20 -1.19 -16.70
N ALA A 21 46.15 -0.91 -17.47
CA ALA A 21 45.97 0.41 -18.03
C ALA A 21 46.02 1.35 -16.83
N ALA A 22 47.11 2.10 -16.70
CA ALA A 22 47.14 3.23 -15.80
C ALA A 22 46.11 4.19 -16.40
N GLU A 23 44.90 4.17 -15.86
CA GLU A 23 43.93 5.20 -16.18
C GLU A 23 44.55 6.51 -15.75
N ASP A 24 44.79 7.38 -16.72
CA ASP A 24 45.27 8.73 -16.45
C ASP A 24 44.29 9.35 -15.44
N THR A 25 44.80 9.74 -14.28
CA THR A 25 44.00 10.41 -13.26
C THR A 25 44.33 11.89 -13.26
N TRP A 26 43.31 12.73 -13.23
CA TRP A 26 43.45 14.18 -13.26
C TRP A 26 42.86 14.82 -12.00
N LYS A 27 43.36 16.00 -11.65
CA LYS A 27 42.83 16.83 -10.56
C LYS A 27 42.43 18.18 -11.14
N ILE A 28 41.18 18.57 -10.92
CA ILE A 28 40.64 19.84 -11.37
C ILE A 28 40.52 20.79 -10.17
N ASN A 29 41.16 21.95 -10.26
CA ASN A 29 41.01 23.02 -9.29
C ASN A 29 40.89 24.35 -10.04
N LEU A 30 39.70 24.94 -10.01
CA LEU A 30 39.34 26.15 -10.72
C LEU A 30 38.77 27.15 -9.73
N LYS A 31 39.22 28.39 -9.81
CA LYS A 31 38.74 29.50 -8.97
C LYS A 31 38.29 30.62 -9.86
N ASN A 32 36.98 30.89 -9.89
CA ASN A 32 36.37 31.94 -10.69
C ASN A 32 36.81 31.91 -12.17
N ALA A 33 36.84 30.70 -12.75
CA ALA A 33 37.19 30.50 -14.15
C ALA A 33 35.94 30.63 -15.04
N ASP A 34 36.09 31.09 -16.28
CA ASP A 34 34.95 31.16 -17.21
C ASP A 34 34.46 29.74 -17.54
N ILE A 35 33.15 29.53 -17.51
CA ILE A 35 32.52 28.23 -17.81
C ILE A 35 32.93 27.68 -19.17
N ARG A 36 33.20 28.53 -20.18
CA ARG A 36 33.63 28.12 -21.52
C ARG A 36 35.04 27.57 -21.52
N GLU A 37 35.92 28.16 -20.70
CA GLU A 37 37.27 27.65 -20.51
C GLU A 37 37.24 26.29 -19.83
N PHE A 38 36.38 26.14 -18.81
CA PHE A 38 36.17 24.86 -18.15
C PHE A 38 35.67 23.78 -19.11
N ILE A 39 34.67 24.10 -19.95
CA ILE A 39 34.17 23.18 -20.99
C ILE A 39 35.29 22.75 -21.95
N SER A 40 36.17 23.68 -22.36
CA SER A 40 37.31 23.39 -23.25
C SER A 40 38.32 22.43 -22.62
N GLN A 41 38.63 22.62 -21.33
CA GLN A 41 39.51 21.69 -20.59
C GLN A 41 38.90 20.30 -20.49
N VAL A 42 37.61 20.20 -20.17
CA VAL A 42 36.90 18.92 -20.11
C VAL A 42 36.83 18.25 -21.48
N SER A 43 36.65 19.01 -22.57
CA SER A 43 36.74 18.51 -23.95
C SER A 43 38.09 17.87 -24.25
N THR A 44 39.17 18.51 -23.82
CA THR A 44 40.54 18.02 -24.03
C THR A 44 40.81 16.73 -23.25
N ILE A 45 40.29 16.63 -22.03
CA ILE A 45 40.49 15.46 -21.15
C ILE A 45 39.59 14.28 -21.57
N THR A 46 38.31 14.55 -21.86
CA THR A 46 37.31 13.52 -22.19
C THR A 46 37.33 13.11 -23.66
N GLY A 47 37.92 13.93 -24.53
CA GLY A 47 37.91 13.74 -25.99
C GLY A 47 36.56 14.00 -26.65
N ARG A 48 35.57 14.51 -25.90
CA ARG A 48 34.22 14.79 -26.41
C ARG A 48 34.14 16.17 -27.06
N SER A 49 33.40 16.25 -28.16
CA SER A 49 33.13 17.52 -28.86
C SER A 49 31.88 18.18 -28.27
N PHE A 50 32.01 19.44 -27.83
CA PHE A 50 30.90 20.19 -27.25
C PHE A 50 30.47 21.36 -28.15
N ILE A 51 29.15 21.55 -28.27
CA ILE A 51 28.54 22.74 -28.88
C ILE A 51 27.95 23.60 -27.77
N ILE A 52 28.41 24.83 -27.63
CA ILE A 52 28.03 25.71 -26.51
C ILE A 52 27.03 26.75 -27.01
N ASP A 53 25.85 26.84 -26.36
CA ASP A 53 24.89 27.90 -26.64
C ASP A 53 25.48 29.28 -26.22
N PRO A 54 25.31 30.36 -27.02
CA PRO A 54 25.77 31.71 -26.68
C PRO A 54 25.30 32.25 -25.33
N ARG A 55 24.19 31.72 -24.80
CA ARG A 55 23.58 32.11 -23.52
C ARG A 55 24.26 31.46 -22.31
N VAL A 56 25.14 30.48 -22.52
CA VAL A 56 25.94 29.86 -21.44
C VAL A 56 27.05 30.83 -21.05
N LYS A 57 26.88 31.49 -19.91
CA LYS A 57 27.82 32.47 -19.34
C LYS A 57 27.80 32.35 -17.82
N GLY A 58 28.96 32.51 -17.20
CA GLY A 58 29.11 32.48 -15.75
C GLY A 58 30.51 32.00 -15.35
N ASP A 59 30.86 32.27 -14.10
CA ASP A 59 32.12 31.85 -13.51
C ASP A 59 31.89 30.59 -12.68
N VAL A 60 32.77 29.59 -12.85
CA VAL A 60 32.74 28.33 -12.11
C VAL A 60 33.88 28.28 -11.10
N THR A 61 33.59 27.70 -9.94
CA THR A 61 34.61 27.39 -8.93
C THR A 61 34.49 25.93 -8.57
N VAL A 62 35.56 25.17 -8.80
CA VAL A 62 35.62 23.72 -8.58
C VAL A 62 36.80 23.44 -7.69
N VAL A 63 36.54 22.85 -6.52
CA VAL A 63 37.57 22.46 -5.56
C VAL A 63 37.52 20.95 -5.42
N SER A 64 38.47 20.25 -6.05
CA SER A 64 38.65 18.81 -5.88
C SER A 64 40.01 18.49 -5.25
N SER A 65 40.02 17.59 -4.27
CA SER A 65 41.23 17.07 -3.61
C SER A 65 41.62 15.66 -4.10
N THR A 66 40.67 14.94 -4.70
CA THR A 66 40.79 13.54 -5.14
C THR A 66 41.13 13.49 -6.63
N ALA A 67 42.02 12.55 -7.01
CA ALA A 67 42.29 12.29 -8.42
C ALA A 67 41.12 11.51 -9.02
N MET A 68 40.62 11.96 -10.16
CA MET A 68 39.47 11.38 -10.87
C MET A 68 39.93 10.84 -12.22
N ASP A 69 39.32 9.74 -12.64
CA ASP A 69 39.41 9.20 -13.99
C ASP A 69 38.61 10.06 -14.99
N ARG A 70 38.61 9.64 -16.26
CA ARG A 70 37.92 10.38 -17.34
C ARG A 70 36.42 10.49 -17.08
N ASP A 71 35.78 9.41 -16.65
CA ASP A 71 34.34 9.35 -16.43
C ASP A 71 33.95 10.14 -15.18
N GLY A 72 34.72 10.05 -14.09
CA GLY A 72 34.54 10.88 -12.91
C GLY A 72 34.67 12.39 -13.19
N ILE A 73 35.58 12.78 -14.09
CA ILE A 73 35.66 14.19 -14.55
C ILE A 73 34.41 14.61 -15.32
N TYR A 74 33.88 13.73 -16.17
CA TYR A 74 32.67 14.02 -16.90
C TYR A 74 31.46 14.18 -15.96
N GLU A 75 31.33 13.32 -14.94
CA GLU A 75 30.29 13.45 -13.92
C GLU A 75 30.43 14.72 -13.08
N LEU A 76 31.66 15.09 -12.70
CA LEU A 76 31.93 16.38 -12.04
C LEU A 76 31.52 17.55 -12.94
N PHE A 77 31.84 17.48 -14.23
CA PHE A 77 31.47 18.48 -15.21
C PHE A 77 29.95 18.65 -15.32
N LEU A 78 29.20 17.55 -15.44
CA LEU A 78 27.73 17.58 -15.45
C LEU A 78 27.18 18.20 -14.16
N SER A 79 27.77 17.85 -13.00
CA SER A 79 27.38 18.41 -11.69
C SER A 79 27.60 19.92 -11.61
N VAL A 80 28.71 20.43 -12.14
CA VAL A 80 28.99 21.87 -12.16
C VAL A 80 28.03 22.60 -13.10
N LEU A 81 27.75 22.05 -14.29
CA LEU A 81 26.76 22.63 -15.20
C LEU A 81 25.38 22.75 -14.54
N GLN A 82 24.99 21.72 -13.78
CA GLN A 82 23.71 21.68 -13.06
C GLN A 82 23.59 22.81 -12.02
N VAL A 83 24.63 23.06 -11.22
CA VAL A 83 24.64 24.15 -10.22
C VAL A 83 24.42 25.52 -10.88
N HIS A 84 24.90 25.69 -12.12
CA HIS A 84 24.74 26.91 -12.90
C HIS A 84 23.48 26.94 -13.79
N GLY A 85 22.62 25.92 -13.74
CA GLY A 85 21.36 25.87 -14.49
C GLY A 85 21.52 25.54 -15.98
N PHE A 86 22.59 24.84 -16.33
CA PHE A 86 22.85 24.33 -17.67
C PHE A 86 22.72 22.81 -17.70
N ALA A 87 22.49 22.26 -18.89
CA ALA A 87 22.42 20.83 -19.13
C ALA A 87 23.22 20.46 -20.38
N ALA A 88 23.89 19.32 -20.32
CA ALA A 88 24.51 18.67 -21.46
C ALA A 88 23.50 17.71 -22.08
N VAL A 89 23.22 17.87 -23.38
CA VAL A 89 22.29 17.03 -24.13
C VAL A 89 23.07 16.31 -25.25
N PRO A 90 23.11 14.97 -25.25
CA PRO A 90 23.71 14.20 -26.34
C PRO A 90 23.00 14.47 -27.67
N SER A 91 23.75 14.66 -28.76
CA SER A 91 23.20 15.00 -30.08
C SER A 91 24.05 14.36 -31.18
N GLY A 92 23.99 13.04 -31.32
CA GLY A 92 24.90 12.28 -32.19
C GLY A 92 26.30 12.21 -31.57
N ASP A 93 27.33 12.50 -32.37
CA ASP A 93 28.75 12.46 -31.91
C ASP A 93 29.18 13.70 -31.10
N VAL A 94 28.28 14.67 -30.93
CA VAL A 94 28.54 15.93 -30.23
C VAL A 94 27.57 16.13 -29.08
N VAL A 95 28.03 16.80 -28.02
CA VAL A 95 27.22 17.13 -26.85
C VAL A 95 26.89 18.61 -26.85
N ARG A 96 25.61 18.98 -26.88
CA ARG A 96 25.18 20.37 -26.79
C ARG A 96 25.03 20.80 -25.34
N ILE A 97 25.57 21.96 -25.00
CA ILE A 97 25.39 22.59 -23.70
C ILE A 97 24.40 23.73 -23.85
N VAL A 98 23.23 23.55 -23.24
CA VAL A 98 22.10 24.47 -23.33
C VAL A 98 21.58 24.81 -21.94
N GLN A 99 20.75 25.84 -21.84
CA GLN A 99 19.99 26.10 -20.62
C GLN A 99 19.02 24.95 -20.36
N THR A 100 18.86 24.55 -19.09
CA THR A 100 17.99 23.42 -18.71
C THR A 100 16.55 23.57 -19.21
N VAL A 101 16.05 24.81 -19.38
CA VAL A 101 14.72 25.07 -19.95
C VAL A 101 14.59 24.59 -21.40
N LEU A 102 15.64 24.74 -22.21
CA LEU A 102 15.68 24.34 -23.62
C LEU A 102 16.01 22.85 -23.78
N ALA A 103 16.75 22.26 -22.83
CA ALA A 103 17.06 20.83 -22.82
C ALA A 103 15.81 19.96 -22.84
N LYS A 104 14.70 20.43 -22.25
CA LYS A 104 13.40 19.74 -22.19
C LYS A 104 12.77 19.43 -23.55
N GLN A 105 13.11 20.21 -24.58
CA GLN A 105 12.55 20.06 -25.92
C GLN A 105 13.43 19.22 -26.84
N SER A 106 14.69 19.03 -26.48
CA SER A 106 15.62 18.15 -27.19
C SER A 106 15.60 16.78 -26.53
N GLY A 107 15.00 15.79 -27.20
CA GLY A 107 14.97 14.41 -26.69
C GLY A 107 16.39 13.89 -26.40
N ASN A 108 16.53 13.10 -25.34
CA ASN A 108 17.78 12.46 -24.98
C ASN A 108 17.74 11.00 -25.49
N PRO A 109 18.77 10.51 -26.20
CA PRO A 109 18.86 9.10 -26.58
C PRO A 109 18.68 8.12 -25.41
N ASN A 110 19.05 8.56 -24.20
CA ASN A 110 19.04 7.76 -22.98
C ASN A 110 17.71 7.85 -22.18
N ASP A 111 16.66 8.48 -22.74
CA ASP A 111 15.37 8.69 -22.05
C ASP A 111 14.74 7.38 -21.50
N PHE A 112 15.05 6.23 -22.12
CA PHE A 112 14.45 4.94 -21.76
C PHE A 112 15.44 3.92 -21.19
N GLU A 113 16.69 4.31 -20.93
CA GLU A 113 17.68 3.42 -20.33
C GLU A 113 17.48 3.32 -18.80
N GLU A 114 17.55 2.09 -18.28
CA GLU A 114 17.37 1.82 -16.86
C GLU A 114 18.71 1.77 -16.12
N GLY A 115 18.77 2.35 -14.92
CA GLY A 115 19.91 2.19 -14.00
C GLY A 115 21.08 3.14 -14.26
N LEU A 116 20.86 4.23 -14.99
CA LEU A 116 21.86 5.29 -15.15
C LEU A 116 22.11 6.00 -13.82
N GLU A 117 23.34 5.94 -13.32
CA GLU A 117 23.83 6.76 -12.19
C GLU A 117 24.47 8.07 -12.66
N SER A 118 23.94 8.66 -13.74
CA SER A 118 24.48 9.90 -14.32
C SER A 118 23.70 11.14 -13.87
N GLN A 119 24.33 12.31 -13.98
CA GLN A 119 23.66 13.61 -13.84
C GLN A 119 23.02 14.11 -15.16
N GLU A 120 22.89 13.26 -16.17
CA GLU A 120 22.17 13.59 -17.41
C GLU A 120 20.67 13.82 -17.18
N LEU A 121 20.09 14.76 -17.93
CA LEU A 121 18.66 15.03 -17.94
C LEU A 121 17.97 14.02 -18.87
N VAL A 122 17.07 13.21 -18.30
CA VAL A 122 16.37 12.14 -18.99
C VAL A 122 14.87 12.14 -18.64
N THR A 123 14.06 11.54 -19.49
CA THR A 123 12.60 11.44 -19.30
C THR A 123 12.18 9.98 -19.19
N ARG A 124 11.82 9.53 -17.99
CA ARG A 124 11.46 8.14 -17.71
C ARG A 124 9.96 7.96 -17.53
N VAL A 125 9.46 6.82 -18.02
CA VAL A 125 8.08 6.37 -17.80
C VAL A 125 8.10 5.28 -16.72
N ILE A 126 7.38 5.53 -15.63
CA ILE A 126 7.33 4.66 -14.45
C ILE A 126 5.90 4.14 -14.29
N PRO A 127 5.65 2.83 -14.43
CA PRO A 127 4.34 2.25 -14.16
C PRO A 127 4.04 2.28 -12.66
N VAL A 128 2.77 2.56 -12.31
CA VAL A 128 2.26 2.46 -10.94
C VAL A 128 1.19 1.37 -10.93
N LEU A 129 1.32 0.39 -10.04
CA LEU A 129 0.54 -0.85 -10.06
C LEU A 129 -0.70 -0.78 -9.18
N ASN A 130 -0.57 -0.21 -7.98
CA ASN A 130 -1.58 -0.29 -6.92
C ASN A 130 -2.22 1.08 -6.66
N ALA A 131 -1.41 2.13 -6.57
CA ALA A 131 -1.90 3.47 -6.29
C ALA A 131 -2.29 4.24 -7.57
N PRO A 132 -3.26 5.18 -7.50
CA PRO A 132 -3.55 6.08 -8.62
C PRO A 132 -2.37 7.01 -8.91
N SER A 133 -1.95 7.09 -10.17
CA SER A 133 -0.81 7.93 -10.59
C SER A 133 -1.00 9.40 -10.23
N GLU A 134 -2.23 9.93 -10.30
CA GLU A 134 -2.54 11.32 -9.92
C GLU A 134 -2.30 11.63 -8.43
N GLU A 135 -2.49 10.65 -7.55
CA GLU A 135 -2.19 10.82 -6.12
C GLU A 135 -0.69 10.83 -5.86
N MET A 136 0.07 10.01 -6.59
CA MET A 136 1.53 9.99 -6.52
C MET A 136 2.13 11.35 -6.90
N VAL A 137 1.56 12.06 -7.87
CA VAL A 137 2.03 13.40 -8.24
C VAL A 137 1.99 14.36 -7.03
N LYS A 138 0.93 14.30 -6.21
CA LYS A 138 0.81 15.18 -5.03
C LYS A 138 1.91 14.91 -4.00
N VAL A 139 2.29 13.64 -3.84
CA VAL A 139 3.35 13.21 -2.92
C VAL A 139 4.74 13.55 -3.46
N LEU A 140 4.96 13.37 -4.77
CA LEU A 140 6.28 13.52 -5.40
C LEU A 140 6.60 14.96 -5.80
N ARG A 141 5.60 15.82 -6.07
CA ARG A 141 5.81 17.19 -6.57
C ARG A 141 6.75 18.03 -5.70
N PRO A 142 6.70 17.98 -4.34
CA PRO A 142 7.63 18.73 -3.49
C PRO A 142 9.10 18.28 -3.61
N LEU A 143 9.35 17.04 -4.05
CA LEU A 143 10.69 16.48 -4.22
C LEU A 143 11.28 16.76 -5.60
N ILE A 144 10.48 17.31 -6.51
CA ILE A 144 10.88 17.62 -7.88
C ILE A 144 11.28 19.09 -7.96
N PRO A 145 12.50 19.41 -8.41
CA PRO A 145 12.97 20.77 -8.58
C PRO A 145 12.16 21.54 -9.64
N GLN A 146 12.24 22.87 -9.65
CA GLN A 146 11.46 23.72 -10.57
C GLN A 146 11.74 23.42 -12.06
N TYR A 147 12.94 22.92 -12.37
CA TYR A 147 13.28 22.51 -13.73
C TYR A 147 12.73 21.12 -14.09
N GLY A 148 12.42 20.26 -13.12
CA GLY A 148 11.86 18.94 -13.34
C GLY A 148 10.36 18.98 -13.65
N GLN A 149 9.91 18.07 -14.51
CA GLN A 149 8.50 17.92 -14.86
C GLN A 149 8.00 16.55 -14.44
N ILE A 150 6.78 16.52 -13.91
CA ILE A 150 6.04 15.29 -13.62
C ILE A 150 4.66 15.39 -14.25
N ALA A 151 4.26 14.31 -14.90
CA ALA A 151 2.91 14.13 -15.41
C ALA A 151 2.42 12.72 -15.02
N ALA A 152 1.14 12.62 -14.70
CA ALA A 152 0.47 11.34 -14.50
C ALA A 152 -0.50 11.10 -15.64
N LEU A 153 -0.53 9.87 -16.15
CA LEU A 153 -1.61 9.37 -16.98
C LEU A 153 -2.40 8.37 -16.15
N SER A 154 -3.71 8.57 -16.07
CA SER A 154 -4.63 7.66 -15.37
C SER A 154 -4.88 6.36 -16.15
N GLN A 155 -4.72 6.39 -17.47
CA GLN A 155 -4.77 5.22 -18.36
C GLN A 155 -3.58 5.31 -19.31
N PRO A 156 -2.53 4.48 -19.18
CA PRO A 156 -2.44 3.19 -18.47
C PRO A 156 -1.91 3.23 -17.01
N ASN A 157 -2.23 4.25 -16.20
CA ASN A 157 -1.71 4.42 -14.82
C ASN A 157 -0.18 4.49 -14.74
N VAL A 158 0.40 5.48 -15.43
CA VAL A 158 1.86 5.70 -15.50
C VAL A 158 2.24 7.10 -15.06
N LEU A 159 3.43 7.24 -14.50
CA LEU A 159 4.09 8.50 -14.21
C LEU A 159 5.16 8.77 -15.27
N ILE A 160 5.15 9.97 -15.83
CA ILE A 160 6.20 10.46 -16.73
C ILE A 160 6.97 11.52 -15.97
N ILE A 161 8.26 11.27 -15.73
CA ILE A 161 9.15 12.16 -14.98
C ILE A 161 10.31 12.56 -15.87
N SER A 162 10.53 13.86 -16.02
CA SER A 162 11.69 14.43 -16.72
C SER A 162 12.54 15.21 -15.73
N ASP A 163 13.72 14.67 -15.44
CA ASP A 163 14.67 15.19 -14.45
C ASP A 163 16.05 14.53 -14.65
N HIS A 164 17.02 14.79 -13.77
CA HIS A 164 18.29 14.09 -13.75
C HIS A 164 18.11 12.61 -13.38
N ALA A 165 18.88 11.72 -14.00
CA ALA A 165 18.77 10.28 -13.77
C ALA A 165 18.98 9.90 -12.28
N SER A 166 19.92 10.56 -11.60
CA SER A 166 20.14 10.42 -10.15
C SER A 166 18.89 10.72 -9.30
N ASN A 167 18.15 11.79 -9.62
CA ASN A 167 16.91 12.14 -8.91
C ASN A 167 15.78 11.18 -9.26
N ILE A 168 15.67 10.79 -10.53
CA ILE A 168 14.65 9.82 -10.99
C ILE A 168 14.80 8.50 -10.25
N ASN A 169 16.02 7.97 -10.09
CA ASN A 169 16.25 6.72 -9.34
C ASN A 169 15.76 6.83 -7.90
N ARG A 170 16.03 7.95 -7.22
CA ARG A 170 15.50 8.22 -5.88
C ARG A 170 13.97 8.29 -5.86
N LEU A 171 13.34 8.93 -6.84
CA LEU A 171 11.88 9.00 -6.95
C LEU A 171 11.27 7.63 -7.21
N VAL A 172 11.90 6.79 -8.04
CA VAL A 172 11.48 5.41 -8.31
C VAL A 172 11.49 4.58 -7.03
N GLU A 173 12.52 4.70 -6.19
CA GLU A 173 12.53 4.01 -4.89
C GLU A 173 11.37 4.45 -3.98
N ILE A 174 11.05 5.74 -3.98
CA ILE A 174 9.93 6.28 -3.19
C ILE A 174 8.62 5.74 -3.73
N VAL A 175 8.43 5.75 -5.06
CA VAL A 175 7.27 5.15 -5.72
C VAL A 175 7.13 3.69 -5.31
N ASN A 176 8.19 2.88 -5.41
CA ASN A 176 8.12 1.45 -5.05
C ASN A 176 7.80 1.22 -3.56
N ARG A 177 8.21 2.13 -2.66
CA ARG A 177 7.87 2.05 -1.23
C ARG A 177 6.45 2.52 -0.91
N VAL A 178 5.85 3.36 -1.75
CA VAL A 178 4.48 3.89 -1.58
C VAL A 178 3.46 3.05 -2.35
N ASP A 179 3.82 2.59 -3.54
CA ASP A 179 3.06 1.70 -4.42
C ASP A 179 3.13 0.24 -3.96
N VAL A 180 3.02 0.03 -2.64
CA VAL A 180 2.86 -1.29 -2.07
C VAL A 180 1.41 -1.71 -2.29
N ALA A 181 1.20 -2.97 -2.68
CA ALA A 181 -0.13 -3.52 -2.81
C ALA A 181 -0.95 -3.24 -1.56
N ASP A 182 -2.10 -2.58 -1.75
CA ASP A 182 -3.13 -2.46 -0.74
C ASP A 182 -3.37 -3.89 -0.25
N SER A 183 -2.99 -4.21 0.99
CA SER A 183 -2.94 -5.59 1.51
C SER A 183 -4.33 -6.12 1.85
N LEU A 184 -5.28 -5.84 0.95
CA LEU A 184 -6.67 -6.19 1.02
C LEU A 184 -6.82 -7.68 0.77
N GLU A 185 -6.84 -8.44 1.85
CA GLU A 185 -7.11 -9.87 1.85
C GLU A 185 -8.63 -10.08 1.87
N VAL A 186 -9.09 -11.11 1.15
CA VAL A 186 -10.48 -11.58 1.23
C VAL A 186 -10.49 -12.86 2.05
N SER A 187 -11.21 -12.86 3.17
CA SER A 187 -11.40 -14.02 4.04
C SER A 187 -12.88 -14.37 4.13
N ILE A 188 -13.18 -15.66 4.08
CA ILE A 188 -14.52 -16.21 4.32
C ILE A 188 -14.52 -16.85 5.70
N ILE A 189 -15.51 -16.54 6.53
CA ILE A 189 -15.69 -17.09 7.88
C ILE A 189 -17.06 -17.74 7.95
N ASP A 190 -17.12 -19.03 8.23
CA ASP A 190 -18.37 -19.75 8.46
C ASP A 190 -18.79 -19.60 9.92
N LEU A 191 -20.04 -19.20 10.16
CA LEU A 191 -20.62 -19.05 11.50
C LEU A 191 -21.32 -20.35 11.89
N LYS A 192 -21.11 -20.80 13.13
CA LYS A 192 -21.66 -22.07 13.63
C LYS A 192 -22.95 -21.90 14.41
N GLU A 193 -23.04 -20.84 15.19
CA GLU A 193 -24.05 -20.69 16.24
C GLU A 193 -24.95 -19.46 15.99
N ALA A 194 -24.35 -18.35 15.55
CA ALA A 194 -25.05 -17.10 15.27
C ALA A 194 -25.49 -16.98 13.80
N TRP A 195 -26.57 -16.25 13.57
CA TRP A 195 -27.03 -15.89 12.22
C TRP A 195 -26.17 -14.76 11.66
N VAL A 196 -25.76 -14.90 10.40
CA VAL A 196 -24.86 -13.94 9.74
C VAL A 196 -25.42 -12.51 9.70
N GLU A 197 -26.73 -12.34 9.50
CA GLU A 197 -27.38 -11.02 9.45
C GLU A 197 -27.25 -10.25 10.78
N ASP A 198 -27.50 -10.92 11.91
CA ASP A 198 -27.39 -10.32 13.24
C ASP A 198 -25.95 -9.86 13.52
N ILE A 199 -24.98 -10.69 13.14
CA ILE A 199 -23.56 -10.38 13.32
C ILE A 199 -23.15 -9.18 12.47
N VAL A 200 -23.60 -9.10 11.21
CA VAL A 200 -23.29 -7.95 10.36
C VAL A 200 -23.90 -6.67 10.92
N ALA A 201 -25.17 -6.69 11.33
CA ALA A 201 -25.82 -5.54 11.93
C ALA A 201 -25.10 -5.07 13.20
N LEU A 202 -24.70 -6.00 14.07
CA LEU A 202 -23.97 -5.69 15.29
C LEU A 202 -22.56 -5.14 14.99
N LEU A 203 -21.84 -5.70 14.02
CA LEU A 203 -20.52 -5.23 13.61
C LEU A 203 -20.57 -3.83 12.99
N GLU A 204 -21.57 -3.56 12.16
CA GLU A 204 -21.81 -2.22 11.59
C GLU A 204 -22.18 -1.20 12.69
N GLN A 205 -22.92 -1.60 13.71
CA GLN A 205 -23.25 -0.74 14.86
C GLN A 205 -22.03 -0.47 15.77
N LEU A 206 -21.16 -1.46 15.98
CA LEU A 206 -19.99 -1.34 16.84
C LEU A 206 -18.87 -0.49 16.21
N ALA A 207 -18.74 -0.51 14.88
CA ALA A 207 -17.67 0.21 14.18
C ALA A 207 -18.11 0.81 12.83
N PRO A 208 -19.07 1.76 12.82
CA PRO A 208 -19.67 2.30 11.58
C PRO A 208 -18.67 3.05 10.68
N GLU A 209 -17.57 3.56 11.24
CA GLU A 209 -16.53 4.27 10.49
C GLU A 209 -15.51 3.33 9.82
N GLN A 210 -15.36 2.10 10.34
CA GLN A 210 -14.34 1.14 9.91
C GLN A 210 -14.93 -0.08 9.20
N ILE A 211 -16.17 -0.44 9.50
CA ILE A 211 -16.85 -1.65 9.03
C ILE A 211 -18.12 -1.26 8.25
N GLY A 212 -18.28 -1.84 7.05
CA GLY A 212 -19.50 -1.71 6.25
C GLY A 212 -19.34 -0.85 4.99
N LYS A 213 -20.45 -0.59 4.29
CA LYS A 213 -20.46 0.11 2.98
C LYS A 213 -20.05 1.60 3.06
N SER A 214 -20.10 2.19 4.25
CA SER A 214 -19.79 3.60 4.51
C SER A 214 -18.39 3.83 5.09
N ALA A 215 -17.58 2.77 5.27
CA ALA A 215 -16.27 2.86 5.89
C ALA A 215 -15.28 3.70 5.05
N LYS A 216 -14.60 4.66 5.69
CA LYS A 216 -13.65 5.58 5.06
C LYS A 216 -12.29 5.50 5.74
N GLY A 217 -11.23 5.46 4.95
CA GLY A 217 -9.84 5.43 5.42
C GLY A 217 -9.09 4.15 5.06
N PRO A 218 -7.79 4.07 5.43
CA PRO A 218 -6.90 2.97 5.07
C PRO A 218 -7.30 1.63 5.71
N ASN A 219 -7.94 1.64 6.88
CA ASN A 219 -8.32 0.43 7.62
C ASN A 219 -9.79 0.03 7.40
N ARG A 220 -10.40 0.44 6.28
CA ARG A 220 -11.78 0.08 5.97
C ARG A 220 -11.91 -1.43 5.71
N VAL A 221 -12.99 -2.01 6.21
CA VAL A 221 -13.33 -3.41 5.99
C VAL A 221 -14.72 -3.49 5.36
N SER A 222 -14.77 -4.05 4.15
CA SER A 222 -16.03 -4.38 3.50
C SER A 222 -16.47 -5.75 3.99
N ILE A 223 -17.66 -5.81 4.55
CA ILE A 223 -18.27 -7.04 5.06
C ILE A 223 -19.52 -7.32 4.23
N VAL A 224 -19.68 -8.57 3.81
CA VAL A 224 -20.85 -9.05 3.08
C VAL A 224 -21.33 -10.34 3.73
N ALA A 225 -22.61 -10.38 4.09
CA ALA A 225 -23.27 -11.57 4.61
C ALA A 225 -23.65 -12.51 3.46
N SER A 226 -23.46 -13.82 3.65
CA SER A 226 -24.02 -14.85 2.79
C SER A 226 -24.98 -15.74 3.59
N GLU A 227 -26.28 -15.45 3.49
CA GLU A 227 -27.34 -16.20 4.18
C GLU A 227 -27.36 -17.68 3.79
N ARG A 228 -27.14 -17.98 2.50
CA ARG A 228 -27.22 -19.35 1.96
C ARG A 228 -26.23 -20.31 2.63
N THR A 229 -25.06 -19.83 3.03
CA THR A 229 -24.01 -20.66 3.66
C THR A 229 -23.79 -20.30 5.13
N ASN A 230 -24.56 -19.35 5.67
CA ASN A 230 -24.33 -18.71 6.96
C ASN A 230 -22.85 -18.28 7.13
N SER A 231 -22.30 -17.64 6.09
CA SER A 231 -20.88 -17.26 6.06
C SER A 231 -20.72 -15.75 5.91
N LEU A 232 -19.69 -15.21 6.56
CA LEU A 232 -19.29 -13.82 6.50
C LEU A 232 -18.09 -13.66 5.55
N VAL A 233 -18.24 -12.86 4.49
CA VAL A 233 -17.15 -12.50 3.59
C VAL A 233 -16.59 -11.15 4.00
N ILE A 234 -15.29 -11.12 4.30
CA ILE A 234 -14.58 -9.93 4.79
C ILE A 234 -13.49 -9.58 3.79
N LYS A 235 -13.45 -8.33 3.34
CA LYS A 235 -12.38 -7.76 2.52
C LYS A 235 -11.76 -6.56 3.24
N GLY A 236 -10.47 -6.61 3.52
CA GLY A 236 -9.78 -5.52 4.21
C GLY A 236 -8.30 -5.83 4.40
N GLU A 237 -7.58 -4.89 5.02
CA GLU A 237 -6.16 -5.07 5.36
C GLU A 237 -5.96 -6.31 6.24
N ARG A 238 -4.90 -7.10 6.01
CA ARG A 238 -4.60 -8.33 6.75
C ARG A 238 -4.70 -8.20 8.28
N TYR A 239 -4.16 -7.13 8.84
CA TYR A 239 -4.20 -6.87 10.28
C TYR A 239 -5.64 -6.65 10.78
N THR A 240 -6.42 -5.86 10.04
CA THR A 240 -7.79 -5.52 10.39
C THR A 240 -8.71 -6.74 10.21
N VAL A 241 -8.54 -7.54 9.16
CA VAL A 241 -9.27 -8.80 8.95
C VAL A 241 -9.01 -9.77 10.11
N ALA A 242 -7.77 -9.91 10.57
CA ALA A 242 -7.44 -10.77 11.72
C ALA A 242 -8.16 -10.32 13.01
N ARG A 243 -8.25 -9.01 13.25
CA ARG A 243 -8.98 -8.45 14.40
C ARG A 243 -10.48 -8.68 14.31
N VAL A 244 -11.08 -8.49 13.13
CA VAL A 244 -12.51 -8.77 12.92
C VAL A 244 -12.80 -10.26 13.08
N LYS A 245 -11.92 -11.14 12.60
CA LYS A 245 -12.06 -12.59 12.80
C LYS A 245 -12.07 -12.99 14.28
N GLN A 246 -11.22 -12.37 15.10
CA GLN A 246 -11.24 -12.59 16.56
C GLN A 246 -12.55 -12.10 17.19
N LEU A 247 -13.04 -10.93 16.78
CA LEU A 247 -14.30 -10.38 17.28
C LEU A 247 -15.48 -11.28 16.89
N VAL A 248 -15.55 -11.72 15.63
CA VAL A 248 -16.57 -12.65 15.15
C VAL A 248 -16.53 -13.96 15.96
N SER A 249 -15.34 -14.48 16.26
CA SER A 249 -15.21 -15.71 17.07
C SER A 249 -15.71 -15.53 18.51
N GLN A 250 -15.68 -14.31 19.06
CA GLN A 250 -16.24 -14.00 20.37
C GLN A 250 -17.75 -13.77 20.34
N LEU A 251 -18.29 -13.37 19.18
CA LEU A 251 -19.70 -13.10 18.97
C LEU A 251 -20.50 -14.31 18.43
N ASP A 252 -19.84 -15.30 17.83
CA ASP A 252 -20.42 -16.58 17.40
C ASP A 252 -20.69 -17.50 18.60
N VAL A 253 -21.59 -17.04 19.48
CA VAL A 253 -22.10 -17.78 20.63
C VAL A 253 -23.52 -18.25 20.32
N PRO A 254 -23.98 -19.38 20.90
CA PRO A 254 -25.34 -19.87 20.71
C PRO A 254 -26.34 -18.77 21.04
N ALA A 255 -27.11 -18.38 20.02
CA ALA A 255 -28.15 -17.39 20.20
C ALA A 255 -29.16 -17.94 21.21
N ASN A 256 -29.38 -17.23 22.32
CA ASN A 256 -30.43 -17.53 23.31
C ASN A 256 -31.86 -17.33 22.74
N ARG A 257 -32.06 -17.48 21.43
CA ARG A 257 -33.39 -17.48 20.78
C ARG A 257 -34.20 -18.73 21.15
N SER A 258 -33.55 -19.78 21.61
CA SER A 258 -34.24 -20.92 22.21
C SER A 258 -34.69 -20.50 23.61
N GLY A 259 -35.80 -19.78 23.71
CA GLY A 259 -36.43 -19.48 25.00
C GLY A 259 -36.44 -20.74 25.85
N THR A 260 -36.00 -20.62 27.10
CA THR A 260 -35.93 -21.76 28.01
C THR A 260 -37.33 -22.35 28.15
N ILE A 261 -37.47 -23.65 27.91
CA ILE A 261 -38.73 -24.36 28.13
C ILE A 261 -38.71 -24.86 29.57
N LYS A 262 -39.68 -24.42 30.39
CA LYS A 262 -39.88 -24.94 31.73
C LYS A 262 -41.29 -25.51 31.86
N VAL A 263 -41.39 -26.70 32.44
CA VAL A 263 -42.66 -27.34 32.78
C VAL A 263 -42.90 -27.14 34.27
N VAL A 264 -43.99 -26.46 34.62
CA VAL A 264 -44.39 -26.19 36.01
C VAL A 264 -45.70 -26.93 36.27
N ARG A 265 -45.73 -27.78 37.30
CA ARG A 265 -46.96 -28.45 37.74
C ARG A 265 -47.67 -27.56 38.75
N LEU A 266 -48.99 -27.46 38.63
CA LEU A 266 -49.83 -26.68 39.52
C LEU A 266 -50.48 -27.58 40.58
N ALA A 267 -50.54 -27.09 41.82
CA ALA A 267 -51.04 -27.83 42.98
C ALA A 267 -52.52 -27.53 43.30
N HIS A 268 -52.96 -26.29 43.16
CA HIS A 268 -54.30 -25.84 43.54
C HIS A 268 -55.09 -25.23 42.37
N SER A 269 -54.39 -24.66 41.39
CA SER A 269 -55.00 -23.97 40.25
C SER A 269 -55.15 -24.85 39.00
N ASP A 270 -56.20 -24.60 38.20
CA ASP A 270 -56.44 -25.27 36.91
C ASP A 270 -55.49 -24.72 35.83
N ALA A 271 -54.70 -25.58 35.19
CA ALA A 271 -53.74 -25.19 34.15
C ALA A 271 -54.37 -24.41 32.98
N THR A 272 -55.59 -24.78 32.55
CA THR A 272 -56.28 -24.12 31.42
C THR A 272 -56.62 -22.66 31.73
N LYS A 273 -57.15 -22.39 32.93
CA LYS A 273 -57.51 -21.03 33.37
C LYS A 273 -56.26 -20.17 33.58
N MET A 274 -55.21 -20.77 34.16
CA MET A 274 -53.93 -20.09 34.36
C MET A 274 -53.23 -19.73 33.05
N ALA A 275 -53.27 -20.62 32.06
CA ALA A 275 -52.71 -20.34 30.74
C ALA A 275 -53.45 -19.20 30.02
N GLU A 276 -54.78 -19.09 30.17
CA GLU A 276 -55.55 -17.97 29.60
C GLU A 276 -55.18 -16.63 30.25
N ILE A 277 -55.08 -16.59 31.58
CA ILE A 277 -54.65 -15.40 32.32
C ILE A 277 -53.23 -14.99 31.92
N LEU A 278 -52.27 -15.92 31.93
CA LEU A 278 -50.90 -15.63 31.54
C LEU A 278 -50.79 -15.20 30.07
N ASN A 279 -51.54 -15.81 29.16
CA ASN A 279 -51.55 -15.40 27.76
C ASN A 279 -52.14 -13.99 27.56
N SER A 280 -53.15 -13.58 28.35
CA SER A 280 -53.67 -12.21 28.31
C SER A 280 -52.64 -11.19 28.80
N LEU A 281 -51.96 -11.46 29.92
CA LEU A 281 -50.92 -10.59 30.49
C LEU A 281 -49.70 -10.45 29.56
N VAL A 282 -49.28 -11.54 28.93
CA VAL A 282 -48.16 -11.55 27.98
C VAL A 282 -48.51 -10.78 26.69
N LYS A 283 -49.76 -10.90 26.21
CA LYS A 283 -50.23 -10.14 25.04
C LYS A 283 -50.34 -8.64 25.31
N GLU A 284 -50.72 -8.25 26.52
CA GLU A 284 -50.80 -6.83 26.91
C GLU A 284 -49.40 -6.19 26.98
N ARG A 285 -48.39 -6.94 27.47
CA ARG A 285 -46.97 -6.50 27.46
C ARG A 285 -46.36 -6.36 26.06
N LYS A 286 -46.82 -7.12 25.06
CA LYS A 286 -46.33 -7.01 23.67
C LYS A 286 -46.67 -5.67 22.99
N SER A 287 -47.56 -4.85 23.57
CA SER A 287 -48.01 -3.62 22.93
C SER A 287 -47.10 -2.39 23.19
N GLY A 288 -45.99 -2.55 23.92
CA GLY A 288 -45.10 -1.44 24.33
C GLY A 288 -43.65 -1.45 23.83
N GLU A 289 -43.09 -2.59 23.40
CA GLU A 289 -41.67 -2.67 23.00
C GLU A 289 -41.48 -3.72 21.89
N SER A 290 -41.32 -3.25 20.65
CA SER A 290 -40.87 -4.07 19.52
C SER A 290 -39.34 -4.20 19.60
N GLY A 291 -38.85 -5.30 20.17
CA GLY A 291 -37.40 -5.57 20.20
C GLY A 291 -36.94 -6.88 20.85
N GLY A 292 -37.78 -7.56 21.64
CA GLY A 292 -37.42 -8.85 22.26
C GLY A 292 -37.75 -10.05 21.35
N MET A 293 -36.73 -10.74 20.87
CA MET A 293 -36.79 -11.76 19.80
C MET A 293 -37.25 -13.17 20.25
N VAL A 294 -37.91 -13.32 21.40
CA VAL A 294 -38.51 -14.60 21.80
C VAL A 294 -39.98 -14.41 22.15
N GLU A 295 -40.83 -15.01 21.33
CA GLU A 295 -42.26 -15.10 21.58
C GLU A 295 -42.52 -15.97 22.81
N VAL A 296 -42.91 -15.31 23.91
CA VAL A 296 -43.40 -16.01 25.10
C VAL A 296 -44.63 -16.81 24.71
N SER A 297 -44.54 -18.13 24.83
CA SER A 297 -45.65 -19.05 24.57
C SER A 297 -45.93 -19.88 25.82
N VAL A 298 -47.18 -19.86 26.24
CA VAL A 298 -47.69 -20.60 27.41
C VAL A 298 -48.77 -21.56 26.91
N GLN A 299 -48.53 -22.86 27.11
CA GLN A 299 -49.48 -23.93 26.79
C GLN A 299 -49.82 -24.70 28.07
N ALA A 300 -51.11 -25.02 28.24
CA ALA A 300 -51.57 -25.88 29.33
C ALA A 300 -51.61 -27.34 28.87
N ASP A 301 -51.18 -28.24 29.76
CA ASP A 301 -51.40 -29.68 29.65
C ASP A 301 -52.37 -30.11 30.77
N GLU A 302 -53.60 -30.43 30.38
CA GLU A 302 -54.69 -30.82 31.27
C GLU A 302 -54.45 -32.20 31.90
N ALA A 303 -53.75 -33.11 31.21
CA ALA A 303 -53.56 -34.48 31.67
C ALA A 303 -52.68 -34.57 32.93
N ILE A 304 -51.76 -33.62 33.10
CA ILE A 304 -50.81 -33.57 34.23
C ILE A 304 -50.96 -32.28 35.07
N ASN A 305 -52.01 -31.49 34.83
CA ASN A 305 -52.21 -30.16 35.42
C ASN A 305 -50.93 -29.32 35.44
N ALA A 306 -50.32 -29.11 34.26
CA ALA A 306 -49.03 -28.42 34.14
C ALA A 306 -49.06 -27.33 33.07
N LEU A 307 -48.22 -26.32 33.27
CA LEU A 307 -47.95 -25.26 32.30
C LEU A 307 -46.59 -25.51 31.64
N VAL A 308 -46.59 -25.56 30.31
CA VAL A 308 -45.39 -25.55 29.49
C VAL A 308 -45.15 -24.12 29.04
N ILE A 309 -44.09 -23.52 29.57
CA ILE A 309 -43.73 -22.12 29.32
C ILE A 309 -42.45 -22.08 28.52
N ARG A 310 -42.46 -21.36 27.40
CA ARG A 310 -41.27 -20.98 26.63
C ARG A 310 -41.13 -19.47 26.68
N ALA A 311 -40.05 -18.98 27.27
CA ALA A 311 -39.77 -17.55 27.40
C ALA A 311 -38.27 -17.27 27.50
N ASP A 312 -37.87 -16.03 27.26
CA ASP A 312 -36.52 -15.55 27.60
C ASP A 312 -36.24 -15.67 29.11
N PRO A 313 -34.97 -15.83 29.53
CA PRO A 313 -34.62 -15.95 30.95
C PRO A 313 -35.18 -14.83 31.84
N ALA A 314 -35.23 -13.59 31.33
CA ALA A 314 -35.80 -12.46 32.05
C ALA A 314 -37.32 -12.60 32.25
N ASN A 315 -38.06 -12.86 31.17
CA ASN A 315 -39.51 -13.05 31.21
C ASN A 315 -39.92 -14.31 31.99
N MET A 316 -39.06 -15.33 32.00
CA MET A 316 -39.30 -16.59 32.71
C MET A 316 -39.31 -16.40 34.24
N ILE A 317 -38.49 -15.49 34.78
CA ILE A 317 -38.49 -15.16 36.22
C ILE A 317 -39.82 -14.50 36.59
N ASP A 318 -40.24 -13.48 35.85
CA ASP A 318 -41.51 -12.79 36.08
C ASP A 318 -42.73 -13.74 36.05
N ILE A 319 -42.76 -14.67 35.09
CA ILE A 319 -43.87 -15.62 34.95
C ILE A 319 -43.90 -16.60 36.13
N MET A 320 -42.74 -17.01 36.65
CA MET A 320 -42.69 -17.87 37.83
C MET A 320 -43.21 -17.17 39.07
N ASP A 321 -42.82 -15.91 39.31
CA ASP A 321 -43.30 -15.14 40.46
C ASP A 321 -44.84 -14.98 40.44
N ILE A 322 -45.42 -14.82 39.24
CA ILE A 322 -46.87 -14.75 39.05
C ILE A 322 -47.53 -16.11 39.33
N ILE A 323 -46.94 -17.21 38.88
CA ILE A 323 -47.47 -18.56 39.14
C ILE A 323 -47.44 -18.86 40.63
N ASP A 324 -46.33 -18.58 41.31
CA ASP A 324 -46.17 -18.80 42.76
C ASP A 324 -47.14 -17.96 43.60
N SER A 325 -47.65 -16.84 43.06
CA SER A 325 -48.64 -15.98 43.73
C SER A 325 -50.09 -16.40 43.49
N LEU A 326 -50.35 -17.23 42.47
CA LEU A 326 -51.71 -17.59 42.00
C LEU A 326 -52.04 -19.08 42.18
N ASP A 327 -51.04 -19.95 42.39
CA ASP A 327 -51.19 -21.37 42.77
C ASP A 327 -51.07 -21.58 44.29
#